data_AF-A0A4P0YC97-F1
#
_entry.id   AF-A0A4P0YC97-F1
#
_cell.length_a   1.000
_cell.length_b   1.000
_cell.length_c   1.000
_cell.angle_alpha   90.00
_cell.angle_beta   90.00
_cell.angle_gamma   90.00
#
_symmetry.space_group_name_H-M   'P 1'
#
loop_
_entity.id
_entity.type
_entity.pdbx_description
1 polymer ?
#
loop_
_entity_poly.entity_id
_entity_poly.type
_entity_poly.pdbx_seq_one_letter_code
_entity_poly.pdbx_strand_id
1 'polypeptide(L)' 'MVGFIWGRAFMLFRVIFFLFLAVLPCSQAWSAPTQQRFNDWLVTCNNQNFCVTRNVGLHHGLVMTLSRSAGAVH' A
#
# COMPACT_ATOMS: atom_id res chain seq x y z
N MET A 1 -28.10 -13.09 -38.14
CA MET A 1 -28.40 -12.48 -36.83
C MET A 1 -27.69 -13.17 -35.66
N VAL A 2 -27.75 -14.50 -35.55
CA VAL A 2 -27.09 -15.27 -34.46
C VAL A 2 -25.57 -15.04 -34.36
N GLY A 3 -24.83 -15.03 -35.48
CA GLY A 3 -23.37 -14.80 -35.48
C GLY A 3 -22.94 -13.38 -35.05
N PHE A 4 -23.79 -12.38 -35.28
CA PHE A 4 -23.52 -10.98 -34.88
C PHE A 4 -23.70 -10.79 -33.37
N ILE A 5 -24.69 -11.48 -32.78
CA ILE A 5 -24.93 -11.52 -31.33
C ILE A 5 -23.78 -12.25 -30.63
N TRP A 6 -23.31 -13.36 -31.20
CA TRP A 6 -22.17 -14.13 -30.69
C TRP A 6 -20.86 -13.34 -30.73
N GLY A 7 -20.60 -12.61 -31.82
CA GLY A 7 -19.45 -11.71 -31.93
C GLY A 7 -19.51 -10.54 -30.93
N ARG A 8 -20.70 -9.97 -30.68
CA ARG A 8 -20.90 -8.93 -29.66
C ARG A 8 -20.68 -9.47 -28.25
N ALA A 9 -21.22 -10.64 -27.94
CA ALA A 9 -21.03 -11.31 -26.65
C ALA A 9 -19.54 -11.64 -26.39
N PHE A 10 -18.83 -12.08 -27.42
CA PHE A 10 -17.39 -12.35 -27.35
C PHE A 10 -16.56 -11.09 -27.06
N MET A 11 -16.87 -9.96 -27.71
CA MET A 11 -16.18 -8.69 -27.47
C MET A 11 -16.48 -8.15 -26.06
N LEU A 12 -17.73 -8.24 -25.60
CA LEU A 12 -18.11 -7.85 -24.24
C LEU A 12 -17.41 -8.70 -23.19
N PHE A 13 -17.33 -10.03 -23.38
CA PHE A 13 -16.60 -10.92 -22.49
C PHE A 13 -15.12 -10.53 -22.40
N ARG A 14 -14.48 -10.24 -23.54
CA ARG A 14 -13.08 -9.77 -23.57
C ARG A 14 -12.91 -8.46 -22.80
N VAL A 15 -13.78 -7.47 -23.02
CA VAL A 15 -13.71 -6.18 -22.31
C VAL A 15 -13.89 -6.37 -20.80
N ILE A 16 -14.89 -7.15 -20.39
CA ILE A 16 -15.15 -7.44 -18.97
C ILE A 16 -13.95 -8.16 -18.34
N PHE A 17 -13.38 -9.15 -19.03
CA PHE A 17 -12.20 -9.87 -18.57
C PHE A 17 -11.01 -8.94 -18.34
N PHE A 18 -10.70 -8.05 -19.30
CA PHE A 18 -9.62 -7.07 -19.15
C PHE A 18 -9.92 -6.04 -18.05
N LEU A 19 -11.17 -5.64 -17.87
CA LEU A 19 -11.59 -4.75 -16.79
C LEU A 19 -11.32 -5.38 -15.41
N PHE A 20 -11.71 -6.64 -15.22
CA PHE A 20 -11.42 -7.37 -13.99
C PHE A 20 -9.92 -7.52 -13.75
N LEU A 21 -9.15 -7.86 -14.79
CA LEU A 21 -7.69 -7.97 -14.69
C LEU A 21 -7.01 -6.67 -14.26
N ALA A 22 -7.53 -5.51 -14.68
CA ALA A 22 -6.97 -4.21 -14.33
C ALA A 22 -7.40 -3.70 -12.95
N VAL A 23 -8.63 -3.99 -12.51
CA VAL A 23 -9.18 -3.48 -11.25
C VAL A 23 -8.74 -4.31 -10.04
N LEU A 24 -8.64 -5.63 -10.17
CA LEU A 24 -8.25 -6.55 -9.08
C LEU A 24 -6.86 -6.27 -8.46
N PRO A 25 -5.79 -5.92 -9.20
CA PRO A 25 -4.47 -5.68 -8.61
C PRO A 25 -4.34 -4.34 -7.87
N CYS A 26 -5.19 -3.34 -8.13
CA CYS A 26 -5.12 -2.05 -7.46
C CYS A 26 -5.49 -2.11 -5.97
N SER A 27 -6.35 -3.04 -5.55
CA SER A 27 -6.76 -3.18 -4.14
C SER A 27 -5.66 -3.75 -3.24
N GLN A 28 -4.63 -4.37 -3.84
CA GLN A 28 -3.48 -4.94 -3.12
C GLN A 28 -2.23 -4.07 -3.17
N ALA A 29 -2.31 -2.86 -3.74
CA ALA A 29 -1.24 -1.89 -3.72
C ALA A 29 -1.13 -1.24 -2.33
N TRP A 30 -0.71 -2.03 -1.34
CA TRP A 30 -0.22 -1.49 -0.08
C TRP A 30 1.17 -0.93 -0.36
N SER A 31 1.31 0.39 -0.28
CA SER A 31 2.64 1.00 -0.28
C SER A 31 3.42 0.38 0.87
N ALA A 32 4.57 -0.24 0.59
CA ALA A 32 5.50 -0.61 1.64
C ALA A 32 5.75 0.64 2.51
N PRO A 33 5.70 0.52 3.84
CA PRO A 33 5.88 1.68 4.70
C PRO A 33 7.24 2.30 4.38
N THR A 34 7.28 3.61 4.21
CA THR A 34 8.53 4.30 3.92
C THR A 34 9.38 4.25 5.17
N GLN A 35 10.48 3.48 5.09
CA GLN A 35 11.45 3.33 6.16
C GLN A 35 12.62 4.25 5.90
N GLN A 36 12.91 5.13 6.87
CA GLN A 36 14.06 6.02 6.84
C GLN A 36 14.84 5.83 8.13
N ARG A 37 16.16 5.66 8.02
CA ARG A 37 17.03 5.50 9.18
C ARG A 37 17.75 6.82 9.45
N PHE A 38 17.60 7.32 10.67
CA PHE A 38 18.29 8.49 11.18
C PHE A 38 19.20 8.06 12.33
N ASN A 39 20.50 7.89 12.06
CA ASN A 39 21.48 7.39 13.03
C ASN A 39 21.01 6.07 13.70
N ASP A 40 20.76 6.11 15.01
CA ASP A 40 20.29 5.01 15.84
C ASP A 40 18.76 4.93 15.92
N TRP A 41 18.02 5.60 15.04
CA TRP A 41 16.56 5.60 15.02
C TRP A 41 16.04 5.18 13.64
N LEU A 42 15.09 4.26 13.64
CA LEU A 42 14.37 3.78 12.48
C LEU A 42 12.97 4.38 12.49
N VAL A 43 12.68 5.22 11.49
CA VAL A 43 11.37 5.83 11.28
C VAL A 43 10.65 5.03 10.20
N THR A 44 9.43 4.61 10.49
CA THR A 44 8.56 3.85 9.59
C THR A 44 7.22 4.56 9.50
N CYS A 45 6.89 5.09 8.33
CA CYS A 45 5.63 5.79 8.09
C CYS A 45 4.74 4.98 7.14
N ASN A 46 3.45 4.89 7.45
CA ASN A 46 2.45 4.30 6.55
C ASN A 46 1.73 5.38 5.73
N ASN A 47 0.91 4.98 4.76
CA ASN A 47 0.12 5.89 3.93
C ASN A 47 -1.10 6.50 4.65
N GLN A 48 -1.38 6.08 5.90
CA GLN A 48 -2.42 6.65 6.76
C GLN A 48 -1.87 7.79 7.62
N ASN A 49 -0.73 8.36 7.24
CA ASN A 49 -0.04 9.44 7.94
C ASN A 49 0.34 9.07 9.38
N PHE A 50 0.53 7.77 9.66
CA PHE A 50 0.98 7.28 10.96
C PHE A 50 2.44 6.90 10.86
N CYS A 51 3.26 7.55 11.68
CA CYS A 51 4.70 7.33 11.73
C CYS A 51 5.09 6.76 13.09
N VAL A 52 5.90 5.71 13.07
CA VAL A 52 6.49 5.07 14.25
C VAL A 52 8.00 5.18 14.14
N THR A 53 8.63 5.65 15.21
CA THR A 53 10.08 5.76 15.33
C THR A 53 10.55 4.80 16.42
N ARG A 54 11.50 3.93 16.10
CA ARG A 54 12.08 2.94 17.01
C ARG A 54 13.58 3.10 17.07
N ASN A 55 14.18 3.06 18.24
CA ASN A 55 15.63 3.02 18.32
C ASN A 55 16.20 1.67 17.80
N VAL A 56 17.21 1.77 16.96
CA VAL A 56 18.01 0.69 16.36
C VAL A 56 19.47 0.93 16.75
N GLY A 57 19.72 0.86 18.05
CA GLY A 57 21.03 1.05 18.67
C GLY A 57 21.12 0.21 19.94
N LEU A 58 22.33 -0.16 20.34
CA LEU A 58 22.60 -0.99 21.51
C LEU A 58 22.44 -0.15 22.80
N HIS A 59 21.22 0.29 23.11
CA HIS A 59 20.92 1.04 24.35
C HIS A 59 20.76 0.09 25.53
N HIS A 60 21.76 -0.78 25.79
CA HIS A 60 21.72 -1.79 26.86
C HIS A 60 20.49 -2.71 26.82
N GLY A 61 19.93 -2.95 25.62
CA GLY A 61 18.71 -3.75 25.42
C GLY A 61 17.39 -2.97 25.57
N LEU A 62 17.45 -1.67 25.91
CA LEU A 62 16.26 -0.83 25.98
C LEU A 62 15.79 -0.41 24.57
N VAL A 63 14.55 -0.75 24.24
CA VAL A 63 13.90 -0.35 22.99
C VAL A 63 12.85 0.71 23.29
N MET A 64 13.04 1.91 22.76
CA MET A 64 12.08 3.00 22.80
C MET A 64 11.32 3.08 21.47
N THR A 65 9.99 3.19 21.56
CA THR A 65 9.09 3.38 20.44
C THR A 65 8.26 4.65 20.65
N LEU A 66 8.25 5.51 19.64
CA LEU A 66 7.48 6.75 19.61
C LEU A 66 6.54 6.70 18.41
N SER A 67 5.25 6.87 18.61
CA SER A 67 4.26 6.93 17.53
C SER A 67 3.59 8.29 17.50
N ARG A 68 3.46 8.87 16.31
CA ARG A 68 2.75 10.12 16.09
C ARG A 68 2.03 10.06 14.75
N SER A 69 0.80 10.59 14.72
CA SER A 69 0.14 10.91 13.46
C SER A 69 0.80 12.17 12.89
N ALA A 70 1.35 12.09 11.68
CA ALA A 70 1.99 13.20 10.98
C ALA A 70 1.00 14.31 10.57
N GLY A 71 -0.28 14.21 10.95
CA GLY A 71 -1.29 15.26 10.84
C GLY A 71 -1.80 15.78 12.20
N ALA A 72 -1.32 15.24 13.32
CA ALA A 72 -1.64 15.76 14.64
C ALA A 72 -0.83 17.06 14.86
N VAL A 73 -1.47 18.19 14.59
CA VAL A 73 -0.97 19.52 14.94
C VAL A 73 -0.90 19.60 16.47
N HIS A 74 0.24 20.08 16.94
CA HIS A 74 0.57 20.24 18.35
C HIS A 74 -0.25 21.38 18.99
#